data_AF-A0AAT9M4P9-F1
#
_entry.id   AF-A0AAT9M4P9-F1
#
_cell.length_a   1.000
_cell.length_b   1.000
_cell.length_c   1.000
_cell.angle_alpha   90.00
_cell.angle_beta   90.00
_cell.angle_gamma   90.00
#
_symmetry.space_group_name_H-M   'P 1'
#
loop_
_entity.id
_entity.type
_entity.pdbx_description
1 polymer ?
#
loop_
_entity_poly.entity_id
_entity_poly.type
_entity_poly.pdbx_seq_one_letter_code
_entity_poly.pdbx_strand_id
1 'polypeptide(L)'
;MQIGDAMSQFRSETDAAVARGSRAAAEAKARSAATKGKTRELVGKVRARQTRPEPADLTSPGLRRAAASFRSDEGLPVDRLPEGTELLAPIGSTTPSAPKPPAPATRRPRPSDDDEDFSQTGIFYRG
;
A
#
# COMPACT_ATOMS: atom_id res chain seq x y z
N MET A 1 35.02 25.98 24.59
CA MET A 1 33.58 25.75 24.38
C MET A 1 33.03 25.25 25.71
N GLN A 2 32.20 26.04 26.40
CA GLN A 2 31.68 25.62 27.70
C GLN A 2 30.58 24.57 27.49
N ILE A 3 30.56 23.52 28.31
CA ILE A 3 29.64 22.37 28.19
C ILE A 3 28.16 22.83 28.18
N GLY A 4 27.84 23.95 28.84
CA GLY A 4 26.48 24.52 28.86
C GLY A 4 25.98 25.02 27.50
N ASP A 5 26.87 25.56 26.65
CA ASP A 5 26.48 26.07 25.33
C ASP A 5 26.17 24.91 24.38
N ALA A 6 27.01 23.87 24.41
CA ALA A 6 26.81 22.66 23.61
C ALA A 6 25.49 21.94 23.96
N MET A 7 25.15 21.84 25.25
CA MET A 7 23.89 21.24 25.70
C MET A 7 22.67 22.07 25.29
N SER A 8 22.81 23.41 25.26
CA SER A 8 21.73 24.31 24.85
C SER A 8 21.48 24.21 23.34
N GLN A 9 22.54 24.17 22.54
CA GLN A 9 22.46 23.96 21.09
C GLN A 9 21.84 22.59 20.77
N PHE A 10 22.27 21.52 21.44
CA PHE A 10 21.72 20.18 21.23
C PHE A 10 20.21 20.11 21.51
N ARG A 11 19.75 20.74 22.60
CA ARG A 11 18.31 20.81 22.92
C ARG A 11 17.55 21.57 21.83
N SER A 12 18.07 22.72 21.39
CA SER A 12 17.45 23.51 20.32
C SER A 12 17.35 22.72 19.00
N GLU A 13 18.40 21.99 18.62
CA GLU A 13 18.41 21.15 17.43
C GLU A 13 17.43 19.98 17.54
N THR A 14 17.34 19.37 18.72
CA THR A 14 16.38 18.30 19.01
C THR A 14 14.95 18.80 18.91
N ASP A 15 14.63 19.93 19.54
CA ASP A 15 13.31 20.55 19.48
C ASP A 15 12.93 20.92 18.04
N ALA A 16 13.87 21.47 17.27
CA ALA A 16 13.67 21.77 15.86
C ALA A 16 13.45 20.51 15.01
N ALA A 17 14.15 19.41 15.30
CA ALA A 17 13.95 18.13 14.64
C ALA A 17 12.56 17.54 14.95
N VAL A 18 12.15 17.56 16.22
CA VAL A 18 10.82 17.09 16.66
C VAL A 18 9.72 17.94 16.02
N ALA A 19 9.86 19.26 15.98
CA ALA A 19 8.91 20.15 15.33
C ALA A 19 8.77 19.84 13.83
N ARG A 20 9.88 19.60 13.12
CA ARG A 20 9.85 19.18 11.70
C ARG A 20 9.18 17.83 11.51
N GLY A 21 9.52 16.84 12.35
CA GLY A 21 8.91 15.51 12.31
C GLY A 21 7.41 15.56 12.56
N SER A 22 6.97 16.35 13.55
CA SER A 22 5.55 16.57 13.87
C SER A 22 4.78 17.17 12.69
N ARG A 23 5.35 18.19 12.02
CA ARG A 23 4.73 18.78 10.81
C ARG A 23 4.64 17.77 9.68
N ALA A 24 5.71 17.03 9.39
CA ALA A 24 5.71 16.00 8.35
C ALA A 24 4.66 14.90 8.64
N ALA A 25 4.54 14.47 9.90
CA ALA A 25 3.54 13.51 10.33
C ALA A 25 2.11 14.06 10.16
N ALA A 26 1.88 15.32 10.53
CA ALA A 26 0.59 15.98 10.35
C ALA A 26 0.20 16.07 8.86
N GLU A 27 1.14 16.46 7.99
CA GLU A 27 0.92 16.48 6.54
C GLU A 27 0.62 15.10 5.97
N ALA A 28 1.39 14.08 6.37
CA ALA A 28 1.16 12.70 5.94
C ALA A 28 -0.22 12.20 6.37
N LYS A 29 -0.64 12.52 7.60
CA LYS A 29 -1.98 12.20 8.12
C LYS A 29 -3.06 12.91 7.31
N ALA A 30 -2.88 14.19 6.99
CA ALA A 30 -3.82 14.96 6.18
C ALA A 30 -3.96 14.37 4.76
N ARG A 31 -2.83 14.04 4.10
CA ARG A 31 -2.83 13.37 2.79
C ARG A 31 -3.52 12.01 2.84
N SER A 32 -3.22 11.21 3.86
CA SER A 32 -3.86 9.90 4.07
C SER A 32 -5.38 10.03 4.26
N ALA A 33 -5.83 10.99 5.07
CA ALA A 33 -7.25 11.26 5.29
C ALA A 33 -7.95 11.71 4.00
N ALA A 34 -7.32 12.60 3.22
CA ALA A 34 -7.85 13.05 1.93
C ALA A 34 -7.99 11.89 0.93
N THR A 35 -6.98 11.02 0.83
CA THR A 35 -7.06 9.82 -0.03
C THR A 35 -8.17 8.88 0.44
N LYS A 36 -8.30 8.62 1.75
CA LYS A 36 -9.39 7.79 2.29
C LYS A 36 -10.77 8.35 1.94
N GLY A 37 -10.96 9.66 2.02
CA GLY A 37 -12.19 10.33 1.63
C GLY A 37 -12.53 10.10 0.16
N LYS A 38 -11.57 10.39 -0.74
CA LYS A 38 -11.72 10.18 -2.19
C LYS A 38 -11.99 8.71 -2.54
N THR A 39 -11.28 7.78 -1.91
CA THR A 39 -11.50 6.34 -2.11
C THR A 39 -12.90 5.94 -1.67
N ARG A 40 -13.39 6.44 -0.53
CA ARG A 40 -14.75 6.12 -0.05
C ARG A 40 -15.81 6.63 -1.02
N GLU A 41 -15.64 7.84 -1.55
CA GLU A 41 -16.51 8.41 -2.56
C GLU A 41 -16.52 7.57 -3.86
N LEU A 42 -15.33 7.22 -4.36
CA LEU A 42 -15.19 6.39 -5.55
C LEU A 42 -15.84 5.02 -5.36
N VAL A 43 -15.61 4.37 -4.23
CA VAL A 43 -16.27 3.10 -3.90
C VAL A 43 -17.79 3.25 -3.85
N GLY A 44 -18.29 4.36 -3.31
CA GLY A 44 -19.72 4.68 -3.35
C GLY A 44 -20.25 4.77 -4.77
N LYS A 45 -19.58 5.51 -5.65
CA LYS A 45 -19.95 5.67 -7.08
C LYS A 45 -19.92 4.34 -7.84
N VAL A 46 -18.89 3.52 -7.62
CA VAL A 46 -18.77 2.18 -8.24
C VAL A 46 -19.88 1.26 -7.76
N ARG A 47 -20.18 1.23 -6.45
CA ARG A 47 -21.28 0.42 -5.90
C ARG A 47 -22.64 0.85 -6.46
N ALA A 48 -22.84 2.15 -6.65
CA ALA A 48 -24.05 2.70 -7.27
C ALA A 48 -24.08 2.53 -8.81
N ARG A 49 -23.06 1.90 -9.42
CA ARG A 49 -22.89 1.77 -10.88
C ARG A 49 -22.90 3.11 -11.63
N GLN A 50 -22.45 4.18 -10.97
CA GLN A 50 -22.42 5.53 -11.52
C GLN A 50 -21.09 5.86 -12.21
N THR A 51 -20.08 5.00 -12.09
CA THR A 51 -18.78 5.20 -12.74
C THR A 51 -18.70 4.29 -13.96
N ARG A 52 -18.51 4.90 -15.14
CA ARG A 52 -18.19 4.20 -16.39
C ARG A 52 -16.81 4.66 -16.84
N PRO A 53 -15.80 3.76 -16.84
CA PRO A 53 -14.47 4.11 -17.34
C PRO A 53 -14.54 4.41 -18.84
N GLU A 54 -13.86 5.48 -19.27
CA GLU A 54 -13.76 5.86 -20.67
C GLU A 54 -12.37 5.51 -21.24
N PRO A 55 -12.19 5.44 -22.57
CA PRO A 55 -10.89 5.18 -23.19
C PRO A 55 -9.76 6.11 -22.72
N ALA A 56 -10.11 7.36 -22.36
CA ALA A 56 -9.15 8.33 -21.84
C ALA A 56 -8.67 8.01 -20.42
N ASP A 57 -9.42 7.24 -19.64
CA ASP A 57 -9.06 6.83 -18.28
C ASP A 57 -8.11 5.63 -18.27
N LEU A 58 -7.87 5.01 -19.43
CA LEU A 58 -6.99 3.86 -19.56
C LEU A 58 -5.53 4.26 -19.29
N THR A 59 -4.80 3.34 -18.69
CA THR A 59 -3.36 3.47 -18.50
C THR A 59 -2.67 3.67 -19.85
N SER A 60 -1.87 4.74 -19.95
CA SER A 60 -1.21 5.08 -21.21
C SER A 60 -0.31 3.94 -21.73
N PRO A 61 -0.13 3.80 -23.05
CA PRO A 61 0.70 2.73 -23.62
C PRO A 61 2.14 2.75 -23.11
N GLY A 62 2.71 3.95 -22.88
CA GLY A 62 4.05 4.11 -22.33
C GLY A 62 4.17 3.57 -20.91
N LEU A 63 3.21 3.89 -20.04
CA LEU A 63 3.21 3.41 -18.65
C LEU A 63 2.97 1.90 -18.57
N ARG A 64 2.13 1.34 -19.46
CA ARG A 64 1.94 -0.12 -19.56
C ARG A 64 3.23 -0.83 -19.96
N ARG A 65 4.01 -0.28 -20.89
CA ARG A 65 5.34 -0.82 -21.26
C ARG A 65 6.32 -0.75 -20.10
N ALA A 66 6.42 0.40 -19.43
CA ALA A 66 7.30 0.57 -18.28
C ALA A 66 6.97 -0.44 -17.16
N ALA A 67 5.68 -0.66 -16.87
CA ALA A 67 5.23 -1.66 -15.91
C ALA A 67 5.56 -3.11 -16.35
N ALA A 68 5.53 -3.39 -17.67
CA ALA A 68 5.90 -4.70 -18.20
C ALA A 68 7.41 -4.97 -18.07
N SER A 69 8.25 -3.98 -18.35
CA SER A 69 9.70 -4.05 -18.13
C SER A 69 10.01 -4.28 -16.65
N PHE A 70 9.46 -3.44 -15.77
CA PHE A 70 9.65 -3.58 -14.32
C PHE A 70 9.29 -4.99 -13.81
N ARG A 71 8.15 -5.55 -14.24
CA ARG A 71 7.76 -6.91 -13.88
C ARG A 71 8.75 -7.97 -14.36
N SER A 72 9.34 -7.78 -15.53
CA SER A 72 10.32 -8.71 -16.07
C SER A 72 11.63 -8.63 -15.27
N ASP A 73 12.05 -7.41 -14.96
CA ASP A 73 13.30 -7.13 -14.22
C ASP A 73 13.24 -7.63 -12.77
N GLU A 74 12.08 -7.53 -12.11
CA GLU A 74 11.86 -7.98 -10.73
C GLU A 74 11.45 -9.46 -10.63
N GLY A 75 11.45 -10.21 -11.74
CA GLY A 75 11.04 -11.62 -11.74
C GLY A 75 9.57 -11.83 -11.37
N LEU A 76 8.71 -10.87 -11.70
CA LEU A 76 7.25 -10.88 -11.53
C LEU A 76 6.50 -10.97 -12.88
N PRO A 77 6.83 -11.90 -13.80
CA PRO A 77 6.13 -12.01 -15.07
C PRO A 77 4.68 -12.43 -14.84
N VAL A 78 3.78 -11.90 -15.69
CA VAL A 78 2.34 -12.22 -15.67
C VAL A 78 2.01 -12.87 -17.00
N ASP A 79 1.40 -14.06 -16.98
CA ASP A 79 1.14 -14.88 -18.18
C ASP A 79 0.34 -14.15 -19.26
N ARG A 80 -0.71 -13.42 -18.84
CA ARG A 80 -1.50 -12.57 -19.74
C ARG A 80 -2.01 -11.35 -18.99
N LEU A 81 -1.64 -10.17 -19.48
CA LEU A 81 -2.25 -8.92 -19.06
C LEU A 81 -3.27 -8.48 -20.12
N PRO A 82 -4.54 -8.25 -19.76
CA PRO A 82 -5.53 -7.75 -20.71
C PRO A 82 -5.11 -6.41 -21.32
N GLU A 83 -5.49 -6.22 -22.57
CA GLU A 83 -5.33 -4.92 -23.24
C GLU A 83 -6.35 -3.91 -22.70
N GLY A 84 -6.01 -2.62 -22.73
CA GLY A 84 -6.90 -1.57 -22.19
C GLY A 84 -8.28 -1.55 -22.87
N THR A 85 -8.32 -1.86 -24.17
CA THR A 85 -9.56 -1.99 -24.94
C THR A 85 -10.38 -3.22 -24.55
N GLU A 86 -9.74 -4.32 -24.15
CA GLU A 86 -10.42 -5.51 -23.64
C GLU A 86 -11.11 -5.21 -22.29
N LEU A 87 -10.54 -4.33 -21.47
CA LEU A 87 -11.13 -3.91 -20.19
C LEU A 87 -12.41 -3.08 -20.33
N LEU A 88 -12.57 -2.39 -21.47
CA LEU A 88 -13.77 -1.61 -21.77
C LEU A 88 -14.83 -2.40 -22.53
N ALA A 89 -14.51 -3.62 -22.98
CA ALA A 89 -15.46 -4.45 -23.70
C ALA A 89 -16.65 -4.82 -22.80
N PRO A 90 -17.89 -4.83 -23.33
CA PRO A 90 -19.04 -5.28 -22.57
C PRO A 90 -18.83 -6.72 -22.08
N ILE A 91 -19.22 -6.98 -20.83
CA ILE A 91 -19.09 -8.27 -20.16
C ILE A 91 -19.85 -9.32 -20.98
N GLY A 92 -19.12 -10.15 -21.72
CA GLY A 92 -19.66 -11.13 -22.67
C GLY A 92 -18.82 -11.33 -23.94
N SER A 93 -17.91 -10.39 -24.27
CA SER A 93 -17.10 -10.45 -25.50
C SER A 93 -15.79 -11.23 -25.37
N THR A 94 -15.20 -11.28 -24.17
CA THR A 94 -14.06 -12.15 -23.87
C THR A 94 -14.26 -12.65 -22.45
N THR A 95 -14.34 -13.95 -22.22
CA THR A 95 -14.40 -14.51 -20.87
C THR A 95 -13.03 -14.26 -20.22
N PRO A 96 -12.90 -13.35 -19.24
CA PRO A 96 -11.72 -13.40 -18.40
C PRO A 96 -11.91 -14.66 -17.56
N SER A 97 -10.90 -15.55 -17.53
CA SER A 97 -10.84 -16.57 -16.48
C SER A 97 -11.15 -15.85 -15.18
N ALA A 98 -12.24 -16.24 -14.51
CA ALA A 98 -12.71 -15.55 -13.31
C ALA A 98 -11.50 -15.31 -12.40
N PRO A 99 -11.33 -14.10 -11.84
CA PRO A 99 -10.22 -13.87 -10.92
C PRO A 99 -10.32 -14.95 -9.86
N LYS A 100 -9.34 -15.87 -9.84
CA LYS A 100 -9.26 -16.89 -8.81
C LYS A 100 -9.30 -16.08 -7.51
N PRO A 101 -10.33 -16.23 -6.66
CA PRO A 101 -10.32 -15.52 -5.40
C PRO A 101 -8.97 -15.80 -4.75
N PRO A 102 -8.29 -14.79 -4.18
CA PRO A 102 -7.04 -15.04 -3.50
C PRO A 102 -7.30 -16.24 -2.59
N ALA A 103 -6.51 -17.30 -2.75
CA ALA A 103 -6.59 -18.46 -1.87
C ALA A 103 -6.67 -17.87 -0.46
N PRO A 104 -7.63 -18.28 0.39
CA PRO A 104 -7.84 -17.68 1.69
C PRO A 104 -6.48 -17.64 2.34
N ALA A 105 -5.88 -16.43 2.37
CA ALA A 105 -4.66 -16.22 3.09
C ALA A 105 -5.10 -16.63 4.47
N THR A 106 -4.55 -17.74 4.97
CA THR A 106 -4.66 -18.11 6.37
C THR A 106 -4.42 -16.81 7.09
N ARG A 107 -5.48 -16.21 7.64
CA ARG A 107 -5.35 -15.02 8.46
C ARG A 107 -4.32 -15.47 9.47
N ARG A 108 -3.10 -14.95 9.37
CA ARG A 108 -2.24 -14.99 10.55
C ARG A 108 -3.14 -14.40 11.64
N PRO A 109 -3.38 -15.15 12.72
CA PRO A 109 -4.13 -14.61 13.84
C PRO A 109 -3.56 -13.21 14.09
N ARG A 110 -4.46 -12.23 14.30
CA ARG A 110 -4.00 -10.96 14.87
C ARG A 110 -3.12 -11.35 16.07
N PRO A 111 -1.91 -10.79 16.23
CA PRO A 111 -1.20 -10.99 17.48
C PRO A 111 -2.20 -10.58 18.57
N SER A 112 -2.65 -11.58 19.33
CA SER A 112 -3.24 -11.32 20.61
C SER A 112 -2.17 -10.59 21.40
N ASP A 113 -2.65 -9.67 22.20
CA ASP A 113 -1.92 -8.97 23.25
C ASP A 113 -1.54 -9.99 24.36
N ASP A 114 -0.85 -11.08 23.97
CA ASP A 114 -0.37 -12.14 24.86
C ASP A 114 1.15 -12.14 24.81
N ASP A 115 1.71 -11.34 25.70
CA ASP A 115 3.13 -11.19 26.01
C ASP A 115 3.72 -12.44 26.72
N GLU A 116 3.27 -13.66 26.37
CA GLU A 116 3.57 -14.90 27.11
C GLU A 116 4.48 -15.90 26.35
N ASP A 117 4.84 -15.63 25.08
CA ASP A 117 5.59 -16.59 24.25
C ASP A 117 7.13 -16.53 24.40
N PHE A 118 7.65 -15.75 25.35
CA PHE A 118 9.08 -15.73 25.72
C PHE A 118 9.40 -16.53 27.00
N SER A 119 8.57 -17.51 27.38
CA SER A 119 8.99 -18.46 28.42
C SER A 119 10.07 -19.39 27.85
N GLN A 120 11.30 -19.27 28.37
CA GLN A 120 12.50 -20.04 28.01
C GLN A 120 12.35 -21.58 28.20
N THR A 121 11.19 -22.05 28.65
CA THR A 121 10.88 -23.44 28.94
C THR A 121 10.75 -24.34 27.70
N GLY A 122 10.62 -23.79 26.49
CA GLY A 122 10.44 -24.57 25.25
C GLY A 122 11.70 -24.97 24.48
N ILE A 123 12.88 -24.43 24.83
CA ILE A 123 14.10 -24.58 24.00
C ILE A 123 14.91 -25.85 24.34
N PHE A 124 14.60 -26.56 25.43
CA PHE A 124 15.45 -27.67 25.92
C PHE A 124 14.96 -29.10 25.68
N TYR A 125 13.90 -29.34 24.89
CA TYR A 125 13.47 -30.71 24.56
C TYR A 125 13.32 -30.95 23.05
N ARG A 126 14.46 -30.93 22.36
CA ARG A 126 14.72 -31.77 21.17
C ARG A 126 16.22 -32.02 21.06
N GLY A 127 16.69 -32.95 21.90
CA GLY A 127 17.86 -33.79 21.64
C GLY A 127 17.35 -35.21 21.41
#